data_AF-A0A950INU7-F1
#
_entry.id   AF-A0A950INU7-F1
#
_cell.length_a   1.000
_cell.length_b   1.000
_cell.length_c   1.000
_cell.angle_alpha   90.00
_cell.angle_beta   90.00
_cell.angle_gamma   90.00
#
_symmetry.space_group_name_H-M   'P 1'
#
loop_
_entity.id
_entity.type
_entity.pdbx_description
1 polymer ?
#
loop_
_entity_poly.entity_id
_entity_poly.type
_entity_poly.pdbx_seq_one_letter_code
_entity_poly.pdbx_strand_id
1 'polypeptide(L)' 'MKSFLFPDVNVWLAFVYQRHIHHPQVFSWFSSLADAERACLSRFTQLSLLRLLTTESVMRREVMSQKEAWAV' A
#
# COMPACT_ATOMS: atom_id res chain seq x y z
N MET A 1 -18.52 2.11 -17.68
CA MET A 1 -18.17 3.23 -16.79
C MET A 1 -16.84 2.90 -16.13
N LYS A 2 -15.82 3.75 -16.21
CA LYS A 2 -14.55 3.52 -15.50
C LYS A 2 -14.74 3.87 -14.03
N SER A 3 -14.27 3.02 -13.12
CA SER A 3 -14.31 3.27 -11.68
C SER A 3 -12.89 3.49 -11.15
N PHE A 4 -12.71 4.57 -10.38
CA PHE A 4 -11.46 4.87 -9.70
C PHE A 4 -11.62 4.57 -8.22
N LEU A 5 -10.86 3.61 -7.72
CA LEU A 5 -10.86 3.18 -6.34
C LEU A 5 -9.68 3.86 -5.63
N PHE A 6 -9.92 4.42 -4.45
CA PHE A 6 -8.88 5.07 -3.64
C PHE A 6 -8.78 4.33 -2.28
N PRO A 7 -8.09 3.18 -2.23
CA PRO A 7 -7.99 2.38 -1.02
C PRO A 7 -7.26 3.14 0.08
N ASP A 8 -7.58 2.80 1.33
CA ASP A 8 -6.91 3.38 2.49
C ASP A 8 -5.43 2.94 2.57
N VAL A 9 -4.67 3.63 3.44
CA VAL A 9 -3.24 3.37 3.59
C VAL A 9 -2.94 1.94 4.06
N ASN A 10 -3.80 1.30 4.85
CA ASN A 10 -3.57 -0.07 5.32
C ASN A 10 -3.70 -1.08 4.19
N VAL A 11 -4.56 -0.85 3.18
CA VAL A 11 -4.60 -1.67 1.97
C VAL A 11 -3.28 -1.53 1.19
N TRP A 12 -2.77 -0.31 1.03
CA TRP A 12 -1.47 -0.11 0.37
C TRP A 12 -0.31 -0.74 1.15
N LEU A 13 -0.28 -0.58 2.47
CA LEU A 13 0.72 -1.21 3.33
C LEU A 13 0.66 -2.74 3.24
N ALA A 14 -0.54 -3.31 3.32
CA ALA A 14 -0.74 -4.74 3.17
C ALA A 14 -0.34 -5.25 1.78
N PHE A 15 -0.50 -4.43 0.74
CA PHE A 15 -0.08 -4.79 -0.62
C PHE A 15 1.44 -4.85 -0.76
N VAL A 16 2.17 -3.85 -0.25
CA VAL A 16 3.63 -3.77 -0.42
C VAL A 16 4.43 -4.58 0.61
N TYR A 17 3.85 -4.85 1.79
CA TYR A 17 4.51 -5.58 2.87
C TYR A 17 3.97 -7.00 3.02
N GLN A 18 4.70 -7.98 2.48
CA GLN A 18 4.27 -9.38 2.41
C GLN A 18 3.97 -10.04 3.77
N ARG A 19 4.60 -9.56 4.84
CA ARG A 19 4.39 -10.08 6.20
C ARG A 19 3.16 -9.48 6.89
N HIS A 20 2.47 -8.55 6.24
CA HIS A 20 1.21 -8.03 6.74
C HIS A 20 0.14 -9.14 6.72
N ILE A 21 -0.62 -9.29 7.81
CA ILE A 21 -1.63 -10.36 7.94
C ILE A 21 -2.69 -10.33 6.83
N HIS A 22 -2.94 -9.14 6.26
CA HIS A 22 -3.90 -8.94 5.17
C HIS A 22 -3.30 -9.01 3.76
N HIS A 23 -2.00 -9.31 3.62
CA HIS A 23 -1.35 -9.36 2.31
C HIS A 23 -2.04 -10.34 1.34
N PRO A 24 -2.39 -11.58 1.73
CA PRO A 24 -3.06 -12.51 0.82
C PRO A 24 -4.42 -12.00 0.33
N GLN A 25 -5.24 -11.43 1.23
CA GLN A 25 -6.56 -10.91 0.85
C GLN A 25 -6.44 -9.70 -0.08
N VAL A 26 -5.53 -8.78 0.23
CA VAL A 26 -5.32 -7.57 -0.60
C VAL A 26 -4.76 -7.94 -1.97
N PHE A 27 -3.79 -8.84 -2.04
CA PHE A 27 -3.25 -9.32 -3.30
C PHE A 27 -4.33 -10.00 -4.18
N SER A 28 -5.16 -10.84 -3.57
CA SER A 28 -6.30 -11.46 -4.25
C SER A 28 -7.31 -10.42 -4.74
N TRP A 29 -7.57 -9.37 -3.94
CA TRP A 29 -8.49 -8.31 -4.32
C TRP A 29 -7.97 -7.49 -5.52
N PHE A 30 -6.70 -7.05 -5.50
CA PHE A 30 -6.09 -6.37 -6.64
C PHE A 30 -6.13 -7.21 -7.91
N SER A 31 -5.91 -8.52 -7.79
CA SER A 31 -5.96 -9.48 -8.91
C SER A 31 -7.38 -9.71 -9.44
N SER A 32 -8.41 -9.37 -8.66
CA SER A 32 -9.82 -9.52 -9.03
C SER A 32 -10.44 -8.28 -9.68
N LEU A 33 -9.72 -7.14 -9.70
CA LEU A 33 -10.22 -5.90 -10.27
C LEU A 33 -10.47 -6.06 -11.77
N ALA A 34 -11.63 -5.59 -12.23
CA ALA A 34 -11.95 -5.64 -13.65
C ALA A 34 -11.09 -4.64 -14.45
N ASP A 35 -10.95 -4.86 -15.76
CA ASP A 35 -10.19 -3.98 -16.67
C ASP A 35 -10.71 -2.53 -16.70
N ALA A 36 -11.93 -2.28 -16.24
CA ALA A 36 -12.51 -0.94 -16.13
C ALA A 36 -12.26 -0.26 -14.76
N GLU A 37 -11.71 -0.99 -13.79
CA GLU A 37 -11.43 -0.52 -12.44
C GLU A 37 -9.95 -0.18 -12.29
N ARG A 38 -9.66 0.93 -11.63
CA ARG A 38 -8.30 1.39 -11.37
C ARG A 38 -8.16 1.73 -9.89
N ALA A 39 -7.34 0.98 -9.19
CA ALA A 39 -6.88 1.38 -7.86
C ALA A 39 -5.82 2.48 -8.00
N CYS A 40 -6.02 3.59 -7.31
CA CYS A 40 -5.19 4.79 -7.42
C CYS A 40 -4.63 5.20 -6.07
N LEU A 41 -3.34 5.54 -6.06
CA LEU A 41 -2.71 6.23 -4.94
C LEU A 41 -3.08 7.72 -4.98
N SER A 42 -3.77 8.18 -3.94
CA SER A 42 -3.93 9.60 -3.68
C SER A 42 -2.68 10.16 -3.01
N ARG A 43 -2.50 11.49 -3.04
CA ARG A 43 -1.41 12.14 -2.28
C ARG A 43 -1.49 11.84 -0.77
N PHE A 44 -2.70 11.77 -0.21
CA PHE A 44 -2.90 11.47 1.21
C PHE A 44 -2.45 10.05 1.58
N THR A 45 -2.81 9.06 0.76
CA THR A 45 -2.45 7.66 1.01
C THR A 45 -0.98 7.39 0.69
N GLN A 46 -0.41 8.05 -0.32
CA GLN A 46 1.03 7.99 -0.63
C GLN A 46 1.88 8.54 0.53
N LEU A 47 1.58 9.76 1.00
CA LEU A 47 2.33 10.35 2.13
C LEU A 47 2.18 9.51 3.40
N SER A 48 0.99 8.95 3.64
CA SER A 48 0.76 8.07 4.78
C SER A 48 1.55 6.76 4.67
N LEU A 49 1.64 6.17 3.47
CA LEU A 49 2.41 4.95 3.24
C LEU A 49 3.90 5.19 3.51
N LEU A 50 4.47 6.27 2.93
CA LEU A 50 5.88 6.65 3.16
C LEU A 50 6.17 6.85 4.65
N ARG A 51 5.26 7.50 5.38
CA ARG A 51 5.38 7.66 6.84
C ARG A 51 5.41 6.31 7.55
N LEU A 52 4.53 5.38 7.21
CA LEU A 52 4.49 4.05 7.85
C LEU A 52 5.77 3.27 7.57
N LEU A 53 6.23 3.21 6.31
CA LEU A 53 7.44 2.51 5.91
C LEU A 53 8.72 3.04 6.59
N THR A 54 8.72 4.32 6.97
CA THR A 54 9.87 5.00 7.60
C THR A 54 9.75 5.17 9.11
N THR A 55 8.68 4.66 9.73
CA THR A 55 8.48 4.74 11.20
C THR A 55 8.93 3.44 11.88
N GLU A 56 9.97 3.53 12.71
CA GLU A 56 10.55 2.38 13.41
C GLU A 56 9.55 1.63 14.30
N SER A 57 8.67 2.34 15.02
CA SER A 57 7.67 1.69 15.87
C SER A 57 6.65 0.84 15.10
N VAL A 58 6.50 1.09 13.79
CA VAL A 58 5.62 0.35 12.88
C VAL A 58 6.39 -0.80 12.22
N MET A 59 7.50 -0.49 11.53
CA MET A 59 8.22 -1.46 10.69
C MET A 59 9.30 -2.25 11.44
N ARG A 60 9.69 -1.81 12.64
CA ARG A 60 10.71 -2.42 13.50
C ARG A 60 12.01 -2.65 12.73
N ARG A 61 12.43 -3.92 12.58
CA ARG A 61 13.67 -4.31 11.90
C ARG A 61 13.62 -4.09 10.38
N GLU A 62 12.46 -3.82 9.82
CA GLU A 62 12.24 -3.59 8.38
C GLU A 62 11.94 -2.11 8.09
N VAL A 63 12.30 -1.21 9.02
CA VAL A 63 12.19 0.24 8.81
C VAL A 63 13.07 0.67 7.63
N MET A 64 12.49 1.49 6.77
CA MET A 64 13.14 2.03 5.59
C MET A 64 13.62 3.46 5.85
N SER A 65 14.69 3.86 5.18
CA SER A 65 14.98 5.27 4.93
C SER A 65 13.94 5.86 3.97
N GLN A 66 13.83 7.19 3.92
CA GLN A 66 12.96 7.86 2.94
C GLN A 66 13.31 7.45 1.49
N LYS A 67 14.61 7.30 1.17
CA LYS A 67 15.03 6.91 -0.17
C LYS A 67 14.56 5.51 -0.54
N GLU A 68 14.64 4.57 0.38
CA GLU A 68 14.15 3.19 0.17
C GLU A 68 12.63 3.17 0.03
N ALA A 69 11.89 3.91 0.88
CA ALA A 69 10.44 3.95 0.84
C ALA A 69 9.87 4.51 -0.47
N TRP A 70 10.57 5.43 -1.13
CA TRP A 70 10.17 5.95 -2.46
C TRP A 70 10.42 4.98 -3.62
N ALA A 71 11.20 3.92 -3.41
CA ALA A 71 11.52 2.91 -4.42
C ALA A 71 10.59 1.67 -4.37
N VAL A 72 9.66 1.64 -3.39
CA VAL A 72 8.58 0.65 -3.26
C VAL A 72 7.46 0.99 -4.23
#